data_AF-A0A526YKI8-F1
#
_entry.id   AF-A0A526YKI8-F1
#
_cell.length_a   1.000
_cell.length_b   1.000
_cell.length_c   1.000
_cell.angle_alpha   90.00
_cell.angle_beta   90.00
_cell.angle_gamma   90.00
#
_symmetry.space_group_name_H-M   'P 1'
#
loop_
_entity.id
_entity.type
_entity.pdbx_description
1 polymer ?
#
loop_
_entity_poly.entity_id
_entity_poly.type
_entity_poly.pdbx_seq_one_letter_code
_entity_poly.pdbx_strand_id
1 'polypeptide(L)'
;MMWNWLVSGLASGATLLLYDGSPFYPDGNVLFDFADAEKMTYFGTSAKFIDSVRKAGLRPINTHDLSSVRTISSTGSPLSP
;
A
#
# COMPACT_ATOMS: atom_id res chain seq x y z
N MET A 1 10.77 7.63 7.03
CA MET A 1 9.94 8.76 7.54
C MET A 1 8.45 8.47 7.58
N MET A 2 7.94 7.48 6.84
CA MET A 2 6.50 7.13 6.85
C MET A 2 5.94 6.73 8.23
N TRP A 3 6.72 6.04 9.07
CA TRP A 3 6.18 5.49 10.32
C TRP A 3 5.71 6.56 11.31
N ASN A 4 6.53 7.57 11.61
CA ASN A 4 6.12 8.65 12.52
C ASN A 4 4.90 9.43 11.99
N TRP A 5 4.85 9.64 10.67
CA TRP A 5 3.70 10.29 10.03
C TRP A 5 2.43 9.42 10.13
N LEU A 6 2.56 8.10 9.94
CA LEU A 6 1.46 7.15 10.12
C LEU A 6 0.93 7.18 11.55
N VAL A 7 1.81 7.18 12.56
CA VAL A 7 1.44 7.27 13.98
C VAL A 7 0.58 8.51 14.27
N SER A 8 0.91 9.65 13.66
CA SER A 8 0.11 10.88 13.79
C SER A 8 -1.34 10.74 13.30
N GLY A 9 -1.65 9.76 12.45
CA GLY A 9 -3.03 9.46 12.02
C GLY A 9 -3.97 9.07 13.18
N LEU A 10 -3.42 8.57 14.29
CA LEU A 10 -4.22 8.33 15.50
C LEU A 10 -4.84 9.63 16.04
N ALA A 11 -4.13 10.76 15.93
CA ALA A 11 -4.63 12.06 16.37
C ALA A 11 -5.81 12.56 15.53
N SER A 12 -5.98 12.06 14.30
CA SER A 12 -7.16 12.33 13.46
C SER A 12 -8.26 11.28 13.59
N GLY A 13 -8.17 10.34 14.55
CA GLY A 13 -9.13 9.26 14.71
C GLY A 13 -9.06 8.18 13.62
N ALA A 14 -7.96 8.11 12.86
CA ALA A 14 -7.78 7.08 11.86
C ALA A 14 -7.39 5.74 12.50
N THR A 15 -7.82 4.65 11.89
CA THR A 15 -7.29 3.31 12.20
C THR A 15 -5.97 3.13 11.46
N LEU A 16 -4.93 2.67 12.16
CA LEU A 16 -3.63 2.39 11.54
C LEU A 16 -3.54 0.91 11.17
N LEU A 17 -3.19 0.66 9.91
CA LEU A 17 -2.87 -0.68 9.43
C LEU A 17 -1.35 -0.87 9.50
N LEU A 18 -0.90 -1.75 10.38
CA LEU A 18 0.51 -2.04 10.59
C LEU A 18 0.85 -3.38 9.95
N TYR A 19 1.82 -3.37 9.03
CA TYR A 19 2.32 -4.57 8.37
C TYR A 19 3.80 -4.76 8.71
N ASP A 20 4.15 -5.92 9.27
CA ASP A 20 5.51 -6.32 9.62
C ASP A 20 5.96 -7.46 8.70
N GLY A 21 6.64 -7.11 7.61
CA GLY A 21 7.06 -8.08 6.62
C GLY A 21 7.65 -7.46 5.37
N SER A 22 8.16 -8.33 4.48
CA SER A 22 8.58 -7.92 3.15
C SER A 22 7.35 -7.75 2.25
N PRO A 23 7.23 -6.66 1.48
CA PRO A 23 6.10 -6.45 0.56
C PRO A 23 6.12 -7.39 -0.67
N PHE A 24 7.12 -8.28 -0.77
CA PHE A 24 7.28 -9.27 -1.84
C PHE A 24 7.39 -10.71 -1.32
N TYR A 25 7.08 -10.95 -0.05
CA TYR A 25 7.03 -12.30 0.52
C TYR A 25 5.64 -12.58 1.12
N PRO A 26 5.01 -13.74 0.86
CA PRO A 26 5.51 -14.86 0.05
C PRO A 26 5.54 -14.56 -1.46
N ASP A 27 4.76 -13.58 -1.89
CA ASP A 27 4.77 -13.03 -3.25
C ASP A 27 4.46 -11.52 -3.22
N GLY A 28 4.41 -10.88 -4.39
CA GLY A 28 4.16 -9.44 -4.53
C GLY A 28 2.72 -8.99 -4.23
N ASN A 29 1.82 -9.88 -3.83
CA ASN A 29 0.42 -9.56 -3.56
C ASN A 29 0.13 -9.23 -2.09
N VAL A 30 1.05 -9.50 -1.17
CA VAL A 30 0.77 -9.46 0.28
C VAL A 30 0.21 -8.13 0.79
N LEU A 31 0.63 -7.00 0.21
CA LEU A 31 0.08 -5.69 0.58
C LEU A 31 -1.32 -5.44 0.00
N PHE A 32 -1.65 -6.06 -1.13
CA PHE A 32 -3.00 -6.01 -1.72
C PHE A 32 -3.96 -6.97 -1.00
N ASP A 33 -3.48 -8.15 -0.57
CA ASP A 33 -4.22 -9.05 0.32
C ASP A 33 -4.61 -8.31 1.60
N PHE A 34 -3.64 -7.62 2.21
CA PHE A 34 -3.87 -6.81 3.42
C PHE A 34 -4.81 -5.64 3.17
N ALA A 35 -4.70 -4.98 2.02
CA ALA A 35 -5.59 -3.87 1.65
C ALA A 35 -7.04 -4.30 1.49
N ASP A 36 -7.31 -5.45 0.86
CA ASP A 36 -8.66 -6.00 0.70
C ASP A 36 -9.24 -6.48 2.04
N ALA A 37 -8.46 -7.28 2.78
CA ALA A 37 -8.90 -7.85 4.06
C ALA A 37 -9.29 -6.78 5.08
N GLU A 38 -8.50 -5.71 5.19
CA GLU A 38 -8.71 -4.65 6.19
C GLU A 38 -9.47 -3.44 5.64
N LYS A 39 -9.98 -3.53 4.40
CA LYS A 39 -10.67 -2.43 3.70
C LYS A 39 -9.88 -1.12 3.79
N MET A 40 -8.60 -1.19 3.46
CA MET A 40 -7.67 -0.06 3.46
C MET A 40 -8.24 1.09 2.63
N THR A 41 -8.15 2.32 3.16
CA THR A 41 -8.67 3.52 2.48
C THR A 41 -7.60 4.45 1.94
N TYR A 42 -6.39 4.38 2.50
CA TYR A 42 -5.22 5.18 2.10
C TYR A 42 -4.00 4.26 2.04
N PHE A 43 -3.45 4.05 0.85
CA PHE A 43 -2.28 3.19 0.64
C PHE A 43 -1.04 4.03 0.38
N GLY A 44 -0.19 4.19 1.41
CA GLY A 44 1.11 4.85 1.29
C GLY A 44 2.22 3.85 0.98
N THR A 45 2.97 4.09 -0.10
CA THR A 45 4.07 3.22 -0.54
C THR A 45 5.22 4.02 -1.19
N SER A 46 6.16 3.34 -1.85
CA SER A 46 7.25 3.96 -2.62
C SER A 46 7.01 3.88 -4.12
N ALA A 47 7.55 4.85 -4.88
CA ALA A 47 7.52 4.78 -6.34
C ALA A 47 8.20 3.50 -6.87
N LYS A 48 9.26 3.03 -6.19
CA LYS A 48 9.94 1.77 -6.51
C LYS A 48 9.03 0.55 -6.36
N PHE A 49 8.21 0.48 -5.31
CA PHE A 49 7.25 -0.61 -5.13
C PHE A 49 6.24 -0.64 -6.28
N ILE A 50 5.67 0.51 -6.64
CA ILE A 50 4.72 0.63 -7.75
C ILE A 50 5.36 0.18 -9.08
N ASP A 51 6.58 0.62 -9.36
CA ASP A 51 7.33 0.19 -10.56
C ASP A 51 7.63 -1.32 -10.54
N SER A 52 7.99 -1.89 -9.39
CA SER A 52 8.20 -3.34 -9.25
C SER A 52 6.92 -4.14 -9.49
N VAL A 53 5.76 -3.70 -8.97
CA VAL A 53 4.45 -4.30 -9.22
C VAL A 53 4.12 -4.26 -10.72
N ARG A 54 4.34 -3.11 -11.38
CA ARG A 54 4.15 -2.95 -12.84
C ARG A 54 5.06 -3.90 -13.63
N LYS A 55 6.35 -3.95 -13.31
CA LYS A 55 7.33 -4.81 -13.99
C LYS A 55 7.06 -6.30 -13.80
N ALA A 56 6.52 -6.69 -12.64
CA ALA A 56 6.07 -8.05 -12.37
C ALA A 56 4.76 -8.42 -13.09
N GLY A 57 4.11 -7.47 -13.77
CA GLY A 57 2.85 -7.71 -14.48
C GLY A 57 1.66 -7.94 -13.56
N LEU A 58 1.77 -7.56 -12.29
CA LEU A 58 0.69 -7.74 -11.31
C LEU A 58 -0.50 -6.85 -11.65
N ARG A 59 -1.70 -7.41 -11.54
CA ARG A 59 -2.98 -6.70 -11.72
C ARG A 59 -3.89 -6.96 -10.53
N PRO A 60 -3.64 -6.31 -9.37
CA PRO A 60 -4.38 -6.57 -8.14
C PRO A 60 -5.90 -6.34 -8.27
N ILE A 61 -6.32 -5.41 -9.14
CA ILE A 61 -7.73 -5.13 -9.40
C ILE A 61 -8.51 -6.34 -9.97
N ASN A 62 -7.81 -7.33 -10.52
CA ASN A 62 -8.43 -8.56 -11.04
C ASN A 62 -8.54 -9.66 -9.98
N THR A 63 -7.84 -9.53 -8.85
CA THR A 63 -7.70 -10.57 -7.84
C THR A 63 -8.21 -10.16 -6.46
N HIS A 64 -8.34 -8.86 -6.20
CA HIS A 64 -8.70 -8.27 -4.91
C HIS A 64 -9.82 -7.25 -5.05
N ASP A 65 -10.70 -7.17 -4.05
CA ASP A 65 -11.65 -6.08 -3.91
C ASP A 65 -10.97 -4.85 -3.27
N LEU A 66 -10.44 -3.97 -4.12
CA LEU A 66 -9.78 -2.73 -3.71
C LEU A 66 -10.71 -1.51 -3.75
N SER A 67 -12.04 -1.72 -3.76
CA SER A 67 -13.03 -0.63 -3.84
C SER A 67 -12.98 0.35 -2.65
N SER A 68 -12.44 -0.07 -1.51
CA SER A 68 -12.23 0.80 -0.34
C SER A 68 -11.07 1.78 -0.51
N VAL A 69 -10.10 1.49 -1.37
CA VAL A 69 -8.88 2.29 -1.54
C VAL A 69 -9.21 3.56 -2.30
N ARG A 70 -9.19 4.70 -1.60
CA ARG A 70 -9.54 6.02 -2.18
C ARG A 70 -8.33 6.81 -2.62
N THR A 71 -7.15 6.53 -2.04
CA THR A 71 -5.93 7.26 -2.33
C THR A 71 -4.74 6.32 -2.26
N ILE A 72 -3.90 6.39 -3.29
CA ILE A 72 -2.57 5.79 -3.31
C ILE A 72 -1.57 6.94 -3.32
N SER A 73 -0.60 6.91 -2.41
CA SER A 73 0.46 7.90 -2.33
C SER A 73 1.82 7.24 -2.43
N SER A 74 2.75 7.93 -3.09
CA SER A 74 4.14 7.50 -3.19
C SER A 74 5.06 8.53 -2.54
N THR A 75 6.05 8.07 -1.79
CA THR A 75 7.10 8.91 -1.22
C THR A 75 8.50 8.36 -1.53
N GLY A 76 9.53 9.18 -1.34
CA GLY A 76 10.91 8.89 -1.74
C GLY A 76 11.24 9.54 -3.08
N SER A 77 11.44 8.73 -4.12
CA SER A 77 11.68 9.23 -5.48
C SER A 77 10.37 9.65 -6.19
N PRO A 78 10.44 10.53 -7.20
CA PRO A 78 9.31 10.81 -8.08
C PRO A 78 8.77 9.52 -8.71
N LEU A 79 7.44 9.43 -8.83
CA LEU A 79 6.79 8.36 -9.58
C LEU A 79 6.86 8.67 -11.07
N SER A 80 7.40 7.74 -11.86
CA SER A 80 7.42 7.86 -13.32
C SER A 80 6.00 7.78 -13.89
N PRO A 81 5.67 8.53 -14.97
CA PRO A 81 4.41 8.42 -15.68
C PRO A 81 4.09 7.01 -16.23
#